data_AF-A0A524IT92-F1
#
_entry.id   AF-A0A524IT92-F1
#
_cell.length_a   1.000
_cell.length_b   1.000
_cell.length_c   1.000
_cell.angle_alpha   90.00
_cell.angle_beta   90.00
_cell.angle_gamma   90.00
#
_symmetry.space_group_name_H-M   'P 1'
#
loop_
_entity.id
_entity.type
_entity.pdbx_description
1 polymer ?
#
loop_
_entity_poly.entity_id
_entity_poly.type
_entity_poly.pdbx_seq_one_letter_code
_entity_poly.pdbx_strand_id
1 'polypeptide(L)'
;MESLLGVLTDLNQLIPILVHWLHLLSAVVWIGGLAFLVMAVTPCLKTTVPKEFIKPISETFYKQYKRVVGVLLVVILFTGGANLHYVSQGMVMATGEGVAH
;
A
#
# COMPACT_ATOMS: atom_id res chain seq x y z
N MET A 1 25.56 -4.37 -28.24
CA MET A 1 24.50 -5.39 -28.11
C MET A 1 24.50 -5.98 -26.70
N GLU A 2 25.65 -6.36 -26.15
CA GLU A 2 25.80 -6.79 -24.75
C GLU A 2 25.38 -5.72 -23.73
N SER A 3 25.64 -4.43 -24.00
CA SER A 3 25.24 -3.33 -23.12
C SER A 3 23.73 -3.10 -23.02
N LEU A 4 22.98 -3.32 -24.09
CA LEU A 4 21.51 -3.19 -24.07
C LEU A 4 20.86 -4.34 -23.30
N LEU A 5 21.37 -5.56 -23.47
CA LEU A 5 20.90 -6.72 -22.71
C LEU A 5 21.13 -6.54 -21.21
N GLY A 6 22.30 -6.03 -20.80
CA GLY A 6 22.58 -5.70 -19.39
C GLY A 6 21.57 -4.70 -18.79
N VAL A 7 21.32 -3.58 -19.49
CA VAL A 7 20.34 -2.56 -19.04
C VAL A 7 18.93 -3.14 -18.92
N LEU A 8 18.52 -4.01 -19.85
CA LEU A 8 17.20 -4.65 -19.80
C LEU A 8 17.10 -5.65 -18.64
N THR A 9 18.17 -6.37 -18.32
CA THR A 9 18.23 -7.29 -17.17
C THR A 9 18.16 -6.52 -15.84
N ASP A 10 18.89 -5.42 -15.70
CA ASP A 10 18.83 -4.56 -14.51
C ASP A 10 17.42 -3.98 -14.31
N LEU A 11 16.79 -3.52 -15.38
CA LEU A 11 15.44 -2.98 -15.32
C LEU A 11 14.42 -4.05 -14.91
N ASN A 12 14.57 -5.28 -15.41
CA ASN A 12 13.71 -6.40 -15.06
C ASN A 12 13.83 -6.80 -13.58
N GLN A 13 14.98 -6.59 -12.94
CA GLN A 13 15.15 -6.77 -11.49
C GLN A 13 14.65 -5.57 -10.68
N LEU A 14 14.81 -4.35 -11.19
CA LEU A 14 14.40 -3.13 -10.50
C LEU A 14 12.87 -3.02 -10.36
N ILE A 15 12.12 -3.38 -11.42
CA ILE A 15 10.66 -3.30 -11.45
C ILE A 15 9.98 -4.04 -10.26
N PRO A 16 10.25 -5.34 -10.01
CA PRO A 16 9.60 -6.05 -8.91
C PRO A 16 9.97 -5.47 -7.54
N ILE A 17 11.20 -4.98 -7.37
CA ILE A 17 11.62 -4.28 -6.14
C ILE A 17 10.76 -3.04 -5.93
N LEU A 18 10.63 -2.18 -6.95
CA LEU A 18 9.82 -0.96 -6.87
C LEU A 18 8.35 -1.27 -6.58
N VAL A 19 7.78 -2.30 -7.23
CA VAL A 19 6.40 -2.74 -6.98
C VAL A 19 6.22 -3.19 -5.53
N HIS A 20 7.18 -3.94 -4.98
CA HIS A 20 7.15 -4.41 -3.60
C HIS A 20 7.21 -3.23 -2.61
N TRP A 21 8.13 -2.29 -2.80
CA TRP A 21 8.21 -1.09 -1.96
C TRP A 21 6.96 -0.22 -2.05
N LEU A 22 6.39 -0.05 -3.25
CA LEU A 22 5.14 0.68 -3.44
C LEU A 22 3.97 0.01 -2.70
N HIS A 23 3.90 -1.32 -2.73
CA HIS A 23 2.90 -2.09 -1.98
C HIS A 23 3.04 -1.86 -0.48
N LEU A 24 4.27 -2.01 0.05
CA LEU A 24 4.56 -1.82 1.48
C LEU A 24 4.25 -0.40 1.95
N LEU A 25 4.68 0.62 1.21
CA LEU A 25 4.39 2.02 1.54
C LEU A 25 2.88 2.29 1.56
N SER A 26 2.14 1.73 0.60
CA SER A 26 0.68 1.87 0.55
C SER A 26 0.02 1.22 1.76
N ALA A 27 0.47 0.02 2.14
CA ALA A 27 -0.02 -0.68 3.34
C ALA A 27 0.30 0.08 4.63
N VAL A 28 1.52 0.64 4.76
CA VAL A 28 1.93 1.45 5.90
C VAL A 28 1.08 2.71 6.04
N VAL A 29 0.84 3.44 4.95
CA VAL A 29 -0.01 4.64 4.98
C VAL A 29 -1.46 4.28 5.32
N TRP A 30 -1.97 3.16 4.81
CA TRP A 30 -3.32 2.70 5.10
C TRP A 30 -3.49 2.30 6.58
N ILE A 31 -2.66 1.41 7.10
CA ILE A 31 -2.78 0.95 8.49
C ILE A 31 -2.38 2.07 9.47
N GLY A 32 -1.28 2.78 9.19
CA GLY A 32 -0.80 3.89 10.00
C GLY A 32 -1.78 5.07 10.05
N GLY A 33 -2.42 5.40 8.93
CA GLY A 33 -3.44 6.45 8.86
C GLY A 33 -4.68 6.12 9.70
N LEU A 34 -5.11 4.86 9.72
CA LEU A 34 -6.22 4.41 10.57
C LEU A 34 -5.86 4.51 12.05
N ALA A 35 -4.66 4.02 12.42
CA ALA A 35 -4.15 4.11 13.77
C ALA A 35 -4.05 5.57 14.24
N PHE A 36 -3.53 6.46 13.40
CA PHE A 36 -3.45 7.89 13.68
C PHE A 36 -4.82 8.52 13.93
N LEU A 37 -5.83 8.20 13.11
CA LEU A 37 -7.19 8.74 13.29
C LEU A 37 -7.83 8.31 14.63
N VAL A 38 -7.68 7.04 14.99
CA VAL A 38 -8.27 6.49 16.22
C VAL A 38 -7.50 6.92 17.46
N MET A 39 -6.16 6.90 17.40
CA MET A 39 -5.30 7.12 18.56
C MET A 39 -4.96 8.59 18.80
N ALA A 40 -4.86 9.43 17.78
CA ALA A 40 -4.49 10.84 17.93
C ALA A 40 -5.68 11.77 17.68
N VAL A 41 -6.35 11.65 16.53
CA VAL A 41 -7.38 12.62 16.12
C VAL A 41 -8.64 12.54 16.97
N THR A 42 -9.16 11.34 17.20
CA THR A 42 -10.38 11.14 18.01
C THR A 42 -10.25 11.64 19.45
N PRO A 43 -9.19 11.28 20.22
CA PRO A 43 -9.04 11.81 21.58
C PRO A 43 -8.74 13.30 21.59
N CYS A 44 -7.94 13.82 20.65
CA CYS A 44 -7.65 15.25 20.53
C CYS A 44 -8.94 16.08 20.34
N LEU A 45 -9.85 15.63 19.47
CA LEU A 45 -11.13 16.32 19.27
C LEU A 45 -12.01 16.28 20.53
N LYS A 46 -11.98 15.18 21.29
CA LYS A 46 -12.73 15.05 22.55
C LYS A 46 -12.24 15.96 23.68
N THR A 47 -10.95 16.29 23.72
CA THR A 47 -10.38 17.14 24.77
C THR A 47 -10.43 18.63 24.42
N THR A 48 -10.37 18.97 23.13
CA THR A 48 -10.09 20.36 22.69
C THR A 48 -11.33 21.07 22.15
N VAL A 49 -12.38 20.32 21.77
CA VAL A 49 -13.54 20.87 21.05
C VAL A 49 -14.84 20.58 21.82
N PRO A 50 -15.81 21.52 21.85
CA PRO A 50 -17.14 21.27 22.38
C PRO A 50 -17.82 20.07 21.71
N LYS A 51 -18.57 19.28 22.49
CA LYS A 51 -19.14 17.98 22.07
C LYS A 51 -19.99 18.06 20.80
N GLU A 52 -20.61 19.20 20.54
CA GLU A 52 -21.45 19.46 19.36
C GLU A 52 -20.65 19.48 18.04
N PHE A 53 -19.38 19.89 18.05
CA PHE A 53 -18.56 20.00 16.85
C PHE A 53 -17.69 18.75 16.59
N ILE A 54 -17.57 17.84 17.55
CA ILE A 54 -16.74 16.62 17.40
C ILE A 54 -17.22 15.77 16.21
N LYS A 55 -18.53 15.51 16.12
CA LYS A 55 -19.11 14.71 15.02
C LYS A 55 -18.83 15.30 13.64
N PRO A 56 -19.22 16.56 13.33
CA PRO A 56 -19.04 17.11 11.98
C PRO A 56 -17.57 17.22 11.57
N ILE A 57 -16.67 17.53 12.51
CA ILE A 57 -15.23 17.57 12.23
C ILE A 57 -14.71 16.17 11.95
N SER A 58 -15.04 15.19 12.79
CA SER A 58 -14.58 13.80 12.62
C SER A 58 -15.10 13.19 11.31
N GLU A 59 -16.36 13.46 10.93
CA GLU A 59 -16.93 12.99 9.66
C GLU A 59 -16.20 13.57 8.45
N THR A 60 -15.82 14.86 8.52
CA THR A 60 -15.07 15.52 7.45
C THR A 60 -13.68 14.88 7.28
N PHE A 61 -12.97 14.66 8.39
CA PHE A 61 -11.68 13.93 8.38
C PHE A 61 -11.84 12.52 7.83
N TYR A 62 -12.85 11.78 8.29
CA TYR A 62 -13.11 10.42 7.86
C TYR A 62 -13.46 10.34 6.36
N LYS A 63 -14.20 11.31 5.83
CA LYS A 63 -14.54 11.40 4.40
C LYS A 63 -13.29 11.60 3.54
N GLN A 64 -12.39 12.50 3.94
CA GLN A 64 -11.13 12.70 3.24
C GLN A 64 -10.25 11.44 3.31
N TYR A 65 -10.12 10.87 4.51
CA TYR A 65 -9.36 9.65 4.72
C TYR A 65 -9.89 8.49 3.88
N LYS A 66 -11.21 8.27 3.86
CA LYS A 66 -11.85 7.22 3.04
C LYS A 66 -11.53 7.36 1.55
N ARG A 67 -11.44 8.59 1.04
CA ARG A 67 -11.05 8.83 -0.36
C ARG A 67 -9.60 8.42 -0.62
N VAL A 68 -8.69 8.78 0.28
CA VAL A 68 -7.26 8.40 0.19
C VAL A 68 -7.09 6.88 0.30
N VAL A 69 -7.75 6.26 1.28
CA VAL A 69 -7.76 4.81 1.46
C VAL A 69 -8.32 4.07 0.25
N GLY A 70 -9.39 4.60 -0.37
CA GLY A 70 -9.93 4.01 -1.59
C GLY A 70 -8.90 3.91 -2.71
N VAL A 71 -8.11 4.97 -2.91
CA VAL A 71 -7.00 4.96 -3.89
C VAL A 71 -5.90 3.98 -3.46
N LEU A 72 -5.51 3.99 -2.17
CA LEU A 72 -4.48 3.07 -1.66
C LEU A 72 -4.88 1.60 -1.78
N LEU A 73 -6.14 1.26 -1.54
CA LEU A 73 -6.64 -0.11 -1.69
C LEU A 73 -6.53 -0.60 -3.12
N VAL A 74 -6.82 0.26 -4.10
CA VAL A 74 -6.61 -0.06 -5.52
C VAL A 74 -5.14 -0.32 -5.80
N VAL A 75 -4.25 0.55 -5.31
CA VAL A 75 -2.79 0.37 -5.47
C VAL A 75 -2.31 -0.94 -4.84
N ILE A 76 -2.72 -1.23 -3.59
CA ILE A 76 -2.37 -2.46 -2.87
C ILE A 76 -2.86 -3.69 -3.62
N LEU A 77 -4.08 -3.68 -4.16
CA LEU A 77 -4.65 -4.81 -4.89
C LEU A 77 -3.83 -5.12 -6.16
N PHE A 78 -3.55 -4.10 -6.97
CA PHE A 78 -2.77 -4.28 -8.20
C PHE A 78 -1.31 -4.65 -7.93
N THR A 79 -0.66 -3.95 -6.99
CA THR A 79 0.74 -4.23 -6.63
C THR A 79 0.89 -5.58 -5.93
N GLY A 80 -0.09 -6.01 -5.14
CA GLY A 80 -0.12 -7.31 -4.49
C GLY A 80 -0.25 -8.46 -5.49
N GLY A 81 -1.13 -8.31 -6.49
CA GLY A 81 -1.24 -9.26 -7.60
C GLY A 81 0.04 -9.36 -8.43
N ALA A 82 0.66 -8.22 -8.75
CA ALA A 82 1.95 -8.20 -9.43
C ALA A 82 3.06 -8.86 -8.60
N ASN A 83 3.15 -8.56 -7.31
CA ASN A 83 4.14 -9.16 -6.41
C ASN A 83 3.97 -10.69 -6.32
N LEU A 84 2.74 -11.20 -6.21
CA LEU A 84 2.44 -12.64 -6.25
C LEU A 84 2.87 -13.27 -7.57
N HIS A 85 2.63 -12.60 -8.70
CA HIS A 85 3.05 -13.10 -10.01
C HIS A 85 4.59 -13.20 -10.11
N TYR A 86 5.31 -12.16 -9.69
CA TYR A 86 6.78 -12.17 -9.68
C TYR A 86 7.35 -13.26 -8.76
N VAL A 87 6.78 -13.43 -7.56
CA VAL A 87 7.19 -14.50 -6.63
C VAL A 87 6.89 -15.88 -7.22
N SER A 88 5.73 -16.07 -7.85
CA SER A 88 5.38 -17.34 -8.49
C SER A 88 6.33 -17.71 -9.62
N GLN A 89 6.71 -16.75 -10.46
CA GLN A 89 7.74 -16.99 -11.49
C GLN A 89 9.10 -17.39 -10.87
N GLY A 90 9.52 -16.71 -9.80
CA GLY A 90 10.74 -17.07 -9.08
C GLY A 90 10.69 -18.48 -8.48
N MET A 91 9.54 -18.89 -7.93
CA MET A 91 9.33 -20.24 -7.40
C MET A 91 9.33 -21.31 -8.50
N VAL A 92 8.66 -21.08 -9.64
CA VAL A 92 8.71 -22.02 -10.77
C VAL A 92 10.13 -22.20 -11.26
N MET A 93 10.92 -21.13 -11.32
CA MET A 93 12.33 -21.19 -11.73
C MET A 93 13.22 -21.94 -10.72
N ALA A 94 12.92 -21.86 -9.42
CA ALA A 94 13.74 -22.45 -8.36
C ALA A 94 13.36 -23.91 -8.03
N THR A 95 12.06 -24.23 -8.03
CA THR A 95 11.51 -25.49 -7.54
C THR A 95 10.68 -26.26 -8.58
N GLY A 96 10.38 -25.67 -9.74
CA GLY A 96 9.52 -26.27 -10.77
C GLY A 96 8.02 -26.19 -10.46
N GLU A 97 7.64 -25.77 -9.26
CA GLU A 97 6.25 -25.54 -8.84
C GLU A 97 6.00 -24.05 -8.55
N GLY A 98 4.84 -23.55 -9.01
CA GLY A 98 4.39 -22.18 -8.74
C GLY A 98 3.67 -22.05 -7.40
N VAL A 99 3.28 -20.82 -7.05
CA VAL A 99 2.38 -20.61 -5.90
C VAL A 99 1.07 -21.35 -6.19
N ALA A 100 0.78 -22.41 -5.41
CA ALA A 100 -0.42 -23.21 -5.58
C ALA A 100 -1.66 -22.31 -5.62
N HIS A 101 -2.44 -22.44 -6.69
CA HIS A 101 -3.74 -21.79 -6.88
C HIS A 101 -4.84 -22.57 -6.19
#